data_AF-A0A4Z0L2N4-F1
#
_entry.id   AF-A0A4Z0L2N4-F1
#
_cell.length_a   1.000
_cell.length_b   1.000
_cell.length_c   1.000
_cell.angle_alpha   90.00
_cell.angle_beta   90.00
_cell.angle_gamma   90.00
#
_symmetry.space_group_name_H-M   'P 1'
#
loop_
_entity.id
_entity.type
_entity.pdbx_description
1 polymer ?
#
loop_
_entity_poly.entity_id
_entity_poly.type
_entity_poly.pdbx_seq_one_letter_code
_entity_poly.pdbx_strand_id
1 'polypeptide(L)'
;MDVIKKKHWWQSDQLKWSVIGLLGLLVGYLVVLMYVQGEYLFAIMTLILSSAGLYIFANRKTYAWRYVYPGLAGMGLFVLFPLVCTIAIAFTNYSSTNQLTFERAQQVLMDRSYQAGKTYNFGLSPAGKAWHLAITDGATGRH
;
A
#
# COMPACT_ATOMS: atom_id res chain seq x y z
N MET A 1 -59.67 9.81 -6.17
CA MET A 1 -58.41 10.57 -5.96
C MET A 1 -57.38 9.58 -5.46
N ASP A 2 -56.70 8.87 -6.36
CA ASP A 2 -55.63 7.95 -5.98
C ASP A 2 -54.28 8.62 -6.20
N VAL A 3 -53.56 8.76 -5.09
CA VAL A 3 -52.26 9.42 -5.01
C VAL A 3 -51.23 8.54 -5.72
N ILE A 4 -50.83 8.97 -6.92
CA ILE A 4 -49.68 8.41 -7.65
C ILE A 4 -48.44 8.65 -6.77
N LYS A 5 -48.03 7.64 -6.00
CA LYS A 5 -46.74 7.65 -5.30
C LYS A 5 -45.63 7.76 -6.37
N LYS A 6 -45.10 8.98 -6.57
CA LYS A 6 -43.90 9.20 -7.38
C LYS A 6 -42.78 8.34 -6.80
N LYS A 7 -42.36 7.32 -7.55
CA LYS A 7 -41.17 6.53 -7.25
C LYS A 7 -39.99 7.50 -7.22
N HIS A 8 -39.45 7.76 -6.03
CA HIS A 8 -38.36 8.73 -5.84
C HIS A 8 -37.17 8.30 -6.72
N TRP A 9 -36.59 9.21 -7.50
CA TRP A 9 -35.53 8.92 -8.49
C TRP A 9 -34.33 8.14 -7.90
N TRP A 10 -34.09 8.32 -6.59
CA TRP A 10 -33.11 7.61 -5.76
C TRP A 10 -33.33 6.09 -5.58
N GLN A 11 -34.50 5.55 -5.92
CA GLN A 11 -34.81 4.12 -5.80
C GLN A 11 -34.85 3.40 -7.17
N SER A 12 -34.37 4.04 -8.23
CA SER A 12 -34.28 3.41 -9.53
C SER A 12 -33.28 2.25 -9.50
N ASP A 13 -33.65 1.11 -10.09
CA ASP A 13 -32.75 -0.05 -10.16
C ASP A 13 -31.50 0.27 -11.01
N GLN A 14 -31.61 1.21 -11.96
CA GLN A 14 -30.48 1.74 -12.72
C GLN A 14 -29.43 2.43 -11.84
N LEU A 15 -29.86 3.25 -10.85
CA LEU A 15 -28.93 3.90 -9.93
C LEU A 15 -28.18 2.88 -9.07
N LYS A 16 -28.86 1.82 -8.61
CA LYS A 16 -28.21 0.74 -7.84
C LYS A 16 -27.11 0.06 -8.64
N TRP A 17 -27.39 -0.33 -9.88
CA TRP A 17 -26.41 -0.97 -10.75
C TRP A 17 -25.28 -0.02 -11.13
N SER A 18 -25.56 1.28 -11.33
CA SER A 18 -24.54 2.30 -11.56
C SER A 18 -23.60 2.45 -10.36
N VAL A 19 -24.12 2.49 -9.14
CA VAL A 19 -23.31 2.57 -7.92
C VAL A 19 -22.44 1.33 -7.73
N ILE A 20 -23.00 0.13 -7.94
CA ILE A 20 -22.24 -1.14 -7.87
C ILE A 20 -21.14 -1.17 -8.94
N GLY A 21 -21.45 -0.75 -10.17
CA GLY A 21 -20.48 -0.68 -11.26
C GLY A 21 -19.33 0.30 -10.97
N LEU A 22 -19.65 1.48 -10.46
CA LEU A 22 -18.66 2.50 -10.08
C LEU A 22 -17.76 2.00 -8.95
N LEU A 23 -18.35 1.40 -7.90
CA LEU A 23 -17.58 0.79 -6.81
C LEU A 23 -16.71 -0.36 -7.32
N GLY A 24 -17.22 -1.21 -8.21
CA GLY A 24 -16.44 -2.29 -8.82
C GLY A 24 -15.26 -1.79 -9.64
N LEU A 25 -15.44 -0.72 -10.41
CA LEU A 25 -14.39 -0.09 -11.19
C LEU A 25 -13.31 0.51 -10.27
N LEU A 26 -13.73 1.23 -9.22
CA LEU A 26 -12.81 1.78 -8.21
C LEU A 26 -12.00 0.67 -7.55
N VAL A 27 -12.65 -0.40 -7.09
CA VAL A 27 -11.98 -1.55 -6.47
C VAL A 27 -10.98 -2.18 -7.43
N GLY A 28 -11.38 -2.45 -8.68
CA GLY A 28 -10.50 -3.04 -9.68
C GLY A 28 -9.28 -2.16 -9.97
N TYR A 29 -9.50 -0.85 -10.10
CA TYR A 29 -8.42 0.12 -10.30
C TYR A 29 -7.43 0.14 -9.12
N LEU A 30 -7.93 0.17 -7.88
CA LEU A 30 -7.07 0.13 -6.69
C LEU A 30 -6.29 -1.17 -6.58
N VAL A 31 -6.89 -2.32 -6.90
CA VAL A 31 -6.21 -3.62 -6.86
C VAL A 31 -5.05 -3.66 -7.86
N VAL A 32 -5.25 -3.14 -9.08
CA VAL A 32 -4.18 -3.04 -10.08
C VAL A 32 -3.07 -2.12 -9.59
N LEU A 33 -3.41 -0.97 -9.01
CA LEU A 33 -2.44 -0.02 -8.47
C LEU A 33 -1.61 -0.65 -7.33
N MET A 34 -2.24 -1.36 -6.40
CA MET A 34 -1.56 -2.10 -5.33
C MET A 34 -0.64 -3.19 -5.89
N TYR A 35 -1.08 -3.90 -6.92
CA TYR A 35 -0.28 -4.93 -7.59
C TYR A 35 0.99 -4.34 -8.21
N VAL A 36 0.88 -3.19 -8.91
CA VAL A 36 2.02 -2.52 -9.56
C VAL A 36 3.03 -2.00 -8.53
N GLN A 37 2.58 -1.59 -7.33
CA GLN A 37 3.47 -1.17 -6.24
C GLN A 37 4.18 -2.35 -5.54
N GLY A 38 3.83 -3.60 -5.85
CA GLY A 38 4.41 -4.80 -5.25
C GLY A 38 3.72 -5.24 -3.95
N GLU A 39 2.61 -4.61 -3.56
CA GLU A 39 1.85 -4.91 -2.33
C GLU A 39 0.88 -6.08 -2.56
N TYR A 40 1.41 -7.26 -2.93
CA TYR A 40 0.62 -8.42 -3.33
C TYR A 40 -0.36 -8.91 -2.25
N LEU A 41 0.06 -8.91 -0.99
CA LEU A 41 -0.77 -9.38 0.13
C LEU A 41 -2.01 -8.50 0.30
N PHE A 42 -1.83 -7.18 0.29
CA PHE A 42 -2.92 -6.22 0.36
C PHE A 42 -3.81 -6.29 -0.88
N ALA A 43 -3.23 -6.40 -2.08
CA ALA A 43 -4.00 -6.51 -3.32
C ALA A 43 -4.96 -7.72 -3.31
N ILE A 44 -4.47 -8.89 -2.91
CA ILE A 44 -5.28 -10.12 -2.82
C ILE A 44 -6.36 -9.98 -1.75
N MET A 45 -6.02 -9.48 -0.56
CA MET A 45 -6.97 -9.28 0.53
C MET A 45 -8.09 -8.31 0.14
N THR A 46 -7.75 -7.15 -0.41
CA THR A 46 -8.72 -6.16 -0.86
C THR A 46 -9.61 -6.71 -1.97
N LEU A 47 -9.07 -7.50 -2.90
CA LEU A 47 -9.85 -8.15 -3.96
C LEU A 47 -10.87 -9.14 -3.38
N ILE A 48 -10.45 -10.03 -2.47
CA ILE A 48 -11.32 -11.03 -1.86
C ILE A 48 -12.41 -10.37 -1.02
N LEU A 49 -12.05 -9.43 -0.14
CA LEU A 49 -13.04 -8.72 0.65
C LEU A 49 -14.01 -7.97 -0.26
N SER A 50 -13.52 -7.12 -1.15
CA SER A 50 -14.38 -6.25 -1.96
C SER A 50 -15.27 -7.04 -2.93
N SER A 51 -14.78 -8.13 -3.51
CA SER A 51 -15.60 -9.01 -4.37
C SER A 51 -16.72 -9.68 -3.57
N ALA A 52 -16.44 -10.18 -2.37
CA ALA A 52 -17.47 -10.72 -1.48
C ALA A 52 -18.51 -9.64 -1.09
N GLY A 53 -18.04 -8.42 -0.80
CA GLY A 53 -18.91 -7.28 -0.49
C GLY A 53 -19.83 -6.94 -1.67
N LEU A 54 -19.26 -6.71 -2.86
CA LEU A 54 -20.02 -6.41 -4.07
C LEU A 54 -21.06 -7.51 -4.38
N TYR A 55 -20.69 -8.78 -4.22
CA TYR A 55 -21.62 -9.90 -4.40
C TYR A 55 -22.79 -9.86 -3.41
N ILE A 56 -22.52 -9.63 -2.12
CA ILE A 56 -23.54 -9.56 -1.05
C ILE A 56 -24.51 -8.39 -1.28
N PHE A 57 -24.01 -7.25 -1.75
CA PHE A 57 -24.83 -6.07 -2.04
C PHE A 57 -25.56 -6.14 -3.38
N ALA A 58 -25.04 -6.87 -4.37
CA ALA A 58 -25.69 -7.09 -5.66
C ALA A 58 -26.87 -8.07 -5.58
N ASN A 59 -26.74 -9.17 -4.84
CA ASN A 59 -27.79 -10.19 -4.77
C ASN A 59 -28.85 -9.86 -3.70
N ARG A 60 -30.12 -10.15 -3.99
CA ARG A 60 -31.24 -9.99 -3.02
C ARG A 60 -31.30 -11.14 -2.03
N LYS A 61 -30.83 -12.34 -2.41
CA LYS A 61 -30.83 -13.54 -1.55
C LYS A 61 -29.90 -13.39 -0.33
N THR A 62 -28.91 -12.51 -0.41
CA THR A 62 -27.91 -12.23 0.63
C THR A 62 -28.28 -11.05 1.53
N TYR A 63 -29.56 -10.70 1.65
CA TYR A 63 -29.97 -9.51 2.40
C TYR A 63 -29.51 -9.52 3.87
N ALA A 64 -29.59 -10.67 4.56
CA ALA A 64 -29.10 -10.82 5.93
C ALA A 64 -27.59 -10.52 6.06
N TRP A 65 -26.80 -10.91 5.05
CA TRP A 65 -25.35 -10.71 5.05
C TRP A 65 -24.94 -9.24 4.93
N ARG A 66 -25.81 -8.35 4.47
CA ARG A 66 -25.50 -6.90 4.35
C ARG A 66 -25.24 -6.23 5.70
N TYR A 67 -25.83 -6.76 6.77
CA TYR A 67 -25.64 -6.26 8.13
C TYR A 67 -24.44 -6.91 8.83
N VAL A 68 -24.14 -8.16 8.50
CA VAL A 68 -23.06 -8.93 9.13
C VAL A 68 -21.70 -8.65 8.48
N TYR A 69 -21.69 -8.51 7.16
CA TYR A 69 -20.48 -8.37 6.35
C TYR A 69 -19.59 -7.18 6.78
N PRO A 70 -20.10 -5.96 7.05
CA PRO A 70 -19.24 -4.86 7.50
C PRO A 70 -18.48 -5.19 8.80
N GLY A 71 -19.13 -5.88 9.74
CA GLY A 71 -18.50 -6.34 10.98
C GLY A 71 -17.46 -7.43 10.72
N LEU A 72 -17.79 -8.43 9.89
CA LEU A 72 -16.85 -9.49 9.52
C LEU A 72 -15.65 -8.98 8.74
N ALA A 73 -15.82 -7.99 7.87
CA ALA A 73 -14.73 -7.36 7.13
C ALA A 73 -13.75 -6.66 8.11
N GLY A 74 -14.28 -5.92 9.08
CA GLY A 74 -13.48 -5.30 10.14
C GLY A 74 -12.74 -6.32 11.00
N MET A 75 -13.44 -7.36 11.50
CA MET A 75 -12.81 -8.43 12.27
C MET A 75 -11.76 -9.19 11.43
N GLY A 76 -12.04 -9.42 10.15
CA GLY A 76 -11.13 -10.01 9.19
C GLY A 76 -9.82 -9.24 9.08
N LEU A 77 -9.92 -7.92 8.91
CA LEU A 77 -8.78 -7.05 8.65
C LEU A 77 -7.98 -6.68 9.91
N PHE A 78 -8.64 -6.55 11.06
CA PHE A 78 -7.99 -6.08 12.29
C PHE A 78 -7.72 -7.17 13.32
N VAL A 79 -8.37 -8.34 13.22
CA VAL A 79 -8.18 -9.44 14.18
C VAL A 79 -7.58 -10.65 13.49
N LEU A 80 -8.24 -11.17 12.46
CA LEU A 80 -7.80 -12.37 11.76
C LEU A 80 -6.49 -12.15 11.00
N PHE A 81 -6.35 -11.03 10.30
CA PHE A 81 -5.15 -10.72 9.52
C PHE A 81 -3.89 -10.64 10.40
N PRO A 82 -3.83 -9.84 11.49
CA PRO A 82 -2.65 -9.83 12.36
C PRO A 82 -2.35 -11.19 12.99
N LEU A 83 -3.39 -11.96 13.34
CA LEU A 83 -3.25 -13.30 13.90
C LEU A 83 -2.57 -14.25 12.91
N VAL A 84 -3.05 -14.30 11.67
CA VAL A 84 -2.45 -15.14 10.60
C VAL A 84 -1.03 -14.69 10.30
N CYS A 85 -0.76 -13.38 10.24
CA CYS A 85 0.59 -12.85 10.08
C CYS A 85 1.51 -13.31 11.23
N THR A 86 1.02 -13.32 12.47
CA THR A 86 1.78 -13.79 13.63
C THR A 86 2.15 -15.26 13.50
N ILE A 87 1.20 -16.09 13.09
CA ILE A 87 1.44 -17.52 12.83
C ILE A 87 2.46 -17.69 11.69
N ALA A 88 2.31 -16.96 10.59
CA ALA A 88 3.23 -17.03 9.46
C ALA A 88 4.66 -16.64 9.87
N ILE A 89 4.81 -15.54 10.63
CA ILE A 89 6.10 -15.10 11.16
C ILE A 89 6.70 -16.13 12.11
N ALA A 90 5.88 -16.84 12.90
CA ALA A 90 6.35 -17.88 13.81
C ALA A 90 7.03 -19.06 13.08
N PHE A 91 6.73 -19.29 11.80
CA PHE A 91 7.42 -20.28 10.97
C PHE A 91 8.71 -19.75 10.31
N THR A 92 9.07 -18.49 10.55
CA THR A 92 10.27 -17.84 9.98
C THR A 92 11.30 -17.55 11.07
N ASN A 93 12.57 -17.39 10.69
CA ASN A 93 13.63 -16.93 11.60
C ASN A 93 13.65 -15.40 11.73
N TYR A 94 12.48 -14.74 11.78
CA TYR A 94 12.40 -13.30 11.96
C TYR A 94 12.76 -12.95 13.41
N SER A 95 13.88 -12.24 13.57
CA SER A 95 14.44 -11.85 14.86
C SER A 95 15.20 -10.53 14.74
N SER A 96 15.70 -9.99 15.84
CA SER A 96 16.55 -8.79 15.82
C SER A 96 17.81 -8.94 14.95
N THR A 97 18.30 -10.17 14.77
CA THR A 97 19.44 -10.47 13.90
C THR A 97 19.06 -10.57 12.43
N ASN A 98 17.85 -11.06 12.13
CA ASN A 98 17.34 -11.35 10.79
C ASN A 98 16.09 -10.53 10.49
N GLN A 99 16.23 -9.20 10.54
CA GLN A 99 15.11 -8.28 10.36
C GLN A 99 14.94 -7.82 8.91
N LEU A 100 16.03 -7.80 8.14
CA LEU A 100 16.04 -7.35 6.75
C LEU A 100 15.67 -8.49 5.81
N THR A 101 14.98 -8.15 4.72
CA THR A 101 14.88 -9.06 3.57
C THR A 101 16.26 -9.26 2.96
N PHE A 102 16.44 -10.34 2.20
CA PHE A 102 17.70 -10.67 1.56
C PHE A 102 18.22 -9.53 0.67
N GLU A 103 17.34 -8.93 -0.14
CA GLU A 103 17.67 -7.84 -1.06
C GLU A 103 18.18 -6.61 -0.31
N ARG A 104 17.53 -6.27 0.82
CA ARG A 104 17.97 -5.16 1.68
C ARG A 104 19.29 -5.46 2.38
N ALA A 105 19.48 -6.68 2.87
CA ALA A 105 20.74 -7.06 3.50
C ALA A 105 21.91 -6.98 2.50
N GLN A 106 21.71 -7.43 1.27
CA GLN A 106 22.69 -7.31 0.19
C GLN A 106 22.99 -5.86 -0.13
N GLN A 107 21.98 -5.01 -0.29
CA GLN A 107 22.18 -3.58 -0.57
C GLN A 107 23.00 -2.91 0.55
N VAL A 108 22.64 -3.14 1.81
CA VAL A 108 23.36 -2.60 2.96
C VAL A 108 24.82 -3.07 3.01
N LEU A 109 25.10 -4.31 2.63
CA LEU A 109 26.46 -4.84 2.56
C LEU A 109 27.26 -4.25 1.40
N MET A 110 26.63 -3.98 0.25
CA MET A 110 27.27 -3.36 -0.92
C MET A 110 27.54 -1.86 -0.70
N ASP A 111 26.67 -1.18 0.04
CA ASP A 111 26.85 0.22 0.43
C ASP A 111 27.97 0.42 1.47
N ARG A 112 28.51 -0.66 2.05
CA ARG A 112 29.68 -0.58 2.93
C ARG A 112 30.91 -0.18 2.11
N SER A 113 31.21 1.10 2.13
CA SER A 113 32.46 1.63 1.59
C SER A 113 33.61 1.39 2.57
N TYR A 114 34.74 0.94 2.02
CA TYR A 114 36.02 1.03 2.71
C TYR A 114 36.75 2.26 2.20
N GLN A 115 37.49 2.94 3.08
CA GLN A 115 38.26 4.10 2.68
C GLN A 115 39.40 3.65 1.76
N ALA A 116 39.18 3.79 0.47
CA ALA A 116 40.12 3.44 -0.58
C ALA A 116 40.30 4.66 -1.49
N GLY A 117 41.56 5.09 -1.67
CA GLY A 117 41.91 6.29 -2.42
C GLY A 117 42.41 7.43 -1.54
N LYS A 118 42.43 8.65 -2.11
CA LYS A 118 42.94 9.85 -1.44
C LYS A 118 41.84 10.57 -0.66
N THR A 119 42.17 11.09 0.51
CA THR A 119 41.28 11.95 1.29
C THR A 119 41.39 13.38 0.78
N TYR A 120 40.26 14.00 0.44
CA TYR A 120 40.21 15.38 -0.04
C TYR A 120 39.60 16.28 1.04
N ASN A 121 40.20 17.44 1.28
CA ASN A 121 39.62 18.45 2.18
C ASN A 121 38.59 19.26 1.40
N PHE A 122 37.42 19.50 1.97
CA PHE A 122 36.41 20.36 1.34
C PHE A 122 36.32 21.71 2.05
N GLY A 123 36.04 22.76 1.28
CA GLY A 123 35.77 24.11 1.77
C GLY A 123 34.47 24.63 1.14
N LEU A 124 33.62 25.25 1.95
CA LEU A 124 32.37 25.87 1.48
C LEU A 124 32.54 27.38 1.45
N SER A 125 32.33 28.02 0.31
CA SER A 125 32.45 29.48 0.15
C SER A 125 31.12 30.09 -0.30
N PRO A 126 30.70 31.23 0.27
CA PRO A 126 29.49 31.92 -0.14
C PRO A 126 29.68 32.56 -1.52
N ALA A 127 28.72 32.33 -2.43
CA ALA A 127 28.66 32.91 -3.77
C ALA A 127 27.32 33.63 -3.95
N GLY A 128 27.21 34.84 -3.40
CA GLY A 128 25.98 35.62 -3.41
C GLY A 128 24.87 34.96 -2.58
N LYS A 129 23.82 34.45 -3.22
CA LYS A 129 22.73 33.69 -2.57
C LYS A 129 22.94 32.17 -2.62
N ALA A 130 24.01 31.69 -3.23
CA ALA A 130 24.35 30.29 -3.35
C ALA A 130 25.63 29.96 -2.59
N TRP A 131 25.94 28.67 -2.48
CA TRP A 131 27.16 28.15 -1.87
C TRP A 131 27.95 27.37 -2.91
N HIS A 132 29.27 27.58 -2.95
CA HIS A 132 30.18 26.75 -3.73
C HIS A 132 30.96 25.80 -2.83
N LEU A 133 30.98 24.53 -3.22
CA LEU A 133 31.79 23.50 -2.60
C LEU A 133 33.09 23.37 -3.41
N ALA A 134 34.23 23.64 -2.78
CA ALA A 134 35.56 23.38 -3.32
C ALA A 134 36.15 22.14 -2.66
N ILE A 135 36.86 21.31 -3.43
CA ILE A 135 37.44 20.04 -2.97
C ILE A 135 38.94 20.10 -3.29
N THR A 136 39.80 20.07 -2.27
CA THR A 136 41.26 20.20 -2.43
C THR A 136 41.94 18.85 -2.20
N ASP A 137 42.77 18.42 -3.16
CA ASP A 137 43.61 17.23 -3.02
C ASP A 137 44.87 17.57 -2.23
N GLY A 138 44.98 17.04 -1.00
CA GLY A 138 46.16 17.23 -0.15
C GLY A 138 47.44 16.62 -0.73
N ALA A 139 47.35 15.66 -1.66
CA ALA A 139 48.51 14.98 -2.24
C ALA A 139 49.07 15.63 -3.52
N THR A 140 48.28 16.46 -4.22
CA THR A 140 48.72 17.14 -5.47
C THR A 140 48.62 18.66 -5.42
N GLY A 141 48.07 19.25 -4.35
CA GLY A 141 47.95 20.70 -4.18
C GLY A 141 47.02 21.36 -5.20
N ARG A 142 46.16 20.57 -5.86
CA ARG A 142 45.19 21.05 -6.85
C ARG A 142 43.84 21.32 -6.19
N HIS A 143 43.24 22.46 -6.55
CA HIS A 143 41.94 22.96 -6.11
C HIS A 143 40.85 22.68 -7.15
#